data_AF-A0A537NF43-F1
#
_entry.id   AF-A0A537NF43-F1
#
_cell.length_a   1.000
_cell.length_b   1.000
_cell.length_c   1.000
_cell.angle_alpha   90.00
_cell.angle_beta   90.00
_cell.angle_gamma   90.00
#
_symmetry.space_group_name_H-M   'P 1'
#
loop_
_entity.id
_entity.type
_entity.pdbx_description
1 polymer ?
#
loop_
_entity_poly.entity_id
_entity_poly.type
_entity_poly.pdbx_seq_one_letter_code
_entity_poly.pdbx_strand_id
1 'polypeptide(L)'
;MPAIKVADFAFPRMEAPDLDEMEEFLTHFGLVRAERTPDALYMRGTDSHHHLHVTQKAGTKFIGFAYHAADEDDLKRLAKLPGASGIEAVNEPGGGKRVRLT
;
A
#
# COMPACT_ATOMS: atom_id res chain seq x y z
N MET A 1 -17.73 -17.95 1.00
CA MET A 1 -18.22 -16.82 1.82
C MET A 1 -17.16 -15.72 1.78
N PRO A 2 -17.55 -14.43 1.77
CA PRO A 2 -16.58 -13.33 1.88
C PRO A 2 -15.82 -13.44 3.21
N ALA A 3 -14.51 -13.19 3.20
CA ALA A 3 -13.67 -13.32 4.40
C ALA A 3 -13.91 -12.18 5.40
N ILE A 4 -13.96 -10.94 4.89
CA ILE A 4 -14.31 -9.73 5.63
C ILE A 4 -15.06 -8.75 4.70
N LYS A 5 -15.63 -7.70 5.27
CA LYS A 5 -16.04 -6.51 4.51
C LYS A 5 -14.92 -5.47 4.68
N VAL A 6 -14.28 -5.09 3.57
CA VAL A 6 -13.26 -4.02 3.61
C VAL A 6 -13.91 -2.68 3.99
N ALA A 7 -13.20 -1.89 4.79
CA ALA A 7 -13.65 -0.57 5.21
C ALA A 7 -13.48 0.45 4.08
N ASP A 8 -12.33 0.43 3.41
CA ASP A 8 -12.02 1.31 2.28
C ASP A 8 -10.90 0.73 1.41
N PHE A 9 -10.76 1.29 0.20
CA PHE A 9 -9.57 1.13 -0.62
C PHE A 9 -8.44 1.99 -0.05
N ALA A 10 -7.25 1.40 0.15
CA ALA A 10 -6.13 2.13 0.71
C ALA A 10 -5.23 2.71 -0.41
N PHE A 11 -4.59 1.84 -1.20
CA PHE A 11 -3.67 2.27 -2.26
C PHE A 11 -3.32 1.12 -3.22
N PRO A 12 -2.98 1.41 -4.48
CA PRO A 12 -2.22 0.50 -5.31
C PRO A 12 -0.74 0.50 -4.90
N ARG A 13 -0.10 -0.65 -5.08
CA ARG A 13 1.34 -0.79 -5.04
C ARG A 13 1.85 -1.31 -6.38
N MET A 14 2.89 -0.67 -6.89
CA MET A 14 3.52 -1.02 -8.16
C MET A 14 5.03 -0.86 -8.09
N GLU A 15 5.71 -1.45 -9.07
CA GLU A 15 7.13 -1.33 -9.31
C GLU A 15 7.40 -0.37 -10.46
N ALA A 16 8.44 0.45 -10.33
CA ALA A 16 9.03 1.22 -11.42
C ALA A 16 10.56 1.19 -11.33
N PRO A 17 11.27 1.27 -12.48
CA PRO A 17 12.74 1.27 -12.50
C PRO A 17 13.35 2.56 -11.98
N ASP A 18 12.67 3.68 -12.21
CA ASP A 18 13.10 5.00 -11.79
C ASP A 18 12.02 5.66 -10.92
N LEU A 19 12.40 5.99 -9.69
CA LEU A 19 11.50 6.62 -8.73
C LEU A 19 11.43 8.14 -8.93
N ASP A 20 12.42 8.76 -9.56
CA ASP A 20 12.44 10.19 -9.81
C ASP A 20 11.52 10.50 -11.00
N GLU A 21 11.56 9.69 -12.06
CA GLU A 21 10.59 9.77 -13.17
C GLU A 21 9.15 9.52 -12.69
N MET A 22 8.94 8.54 -11.79
CA MET A 22 7.62 8.31 -11.22
C MET A 22 7.15 9.42 -10.29
N GLU A 23 8.04 10.03 -9.50
CA GLU A 23 7.69 11.19 -8.67
C GLU A 23 7.28 12.38 -9.53
N GLU A 24 8.02 12.65 -10.62
CA GLU A 24 7.67 13.70 -11.59
C GLU A 24 6.29 13.46 -12.21
N PHE A 25 6.05 12.25 -12.73
CA PHE A 25 4.76 11.89 -13.32
C PHE A 25 3.60 12.06 -12.33
N LEU A 26 3.74 11.53 -11.11
CA LEU A 26 2.68 11.58 -10.10
C LEU A 26 2.47 13.01 -9.57
N THR A 27 3.52 13.83 -9.55
CA THR A 27 3.41 15.26 -9.22
C THR A 27 2.66 16.02 -10.32
N HIS A 28 2.97 15.78 -11.59
CA HIS A 28 2.22 16.35 -12.71
C HIS A 28 0.76 15.88 -12.76
N PHE A 29 0.48 14.66 -12.33
CA PHE A 29 -0.88 14.14 -12.15
C PHE A 29 -1.63 14.90 -11.04
N GLY A 30 -0.92 15.54 -10.11
CA GLY A 30 -1.50 16.32 -9.02
C GLY A 30 -1.42 15.65 -7.65
N LEU A 31 -0.64 14.56 -7.50
CA LEU A 31 -0.30 14.02 -6.19
C LEU A 31 0.86 14.80 -5.56
N VAL A 32 1.00 14.65 -4.25
CA VAL A 32 2.07 15.26 -3.46
C VAL A 32 2.89 14.16 -2.84
N ARG A 33 4.22 14.33 -2.79
CA ARG A 33 5.10 13.40 -2.08
C ARG A 33 4.77 13.42 -0.58
N ALA A 34 4.39 12.26 -0.05
CA ALA A 34 4.27 12.04 1.38
C ALA A 34 5.64 11.68 1.97
N GLU A 35 6.33 10.71 1.36
CA GLU A 35 7.64 10.26 1.80
C GLU A 35 8.42 9.62 0.64
N ARG A 36 9.76 9.68 0.74
CA ARG A 36 10.68 9.01 -0.17
C ARG A 36 11.77 8.31 0.65
N THR A 37 11.94 7.02 0.39
CA THR A 37 13.05 6.18 0.89
C THR A 37 13.92 5.77 -0.28
N PRO A 38 15.13 5.22 -0.12
CA PRO A 38 15.96 4.79 -1.25
C PRO A 38 15.23 3.86 -2.25
N ASP A 39 14.35 2.99 -1.73
CA ASP A 39 13.72 1.91 -2.48
C ASP A 39 12.22 2.09 -2.74
N ALA A 40 11.60 3.15 -2.22
CA ALA A 40 10.17 3.38 -2.41
C ALA A 40 9.77 4.86 -2.35
N LEU A 41 8.73 5.20 -3.11
CA LEU A 41 8.05 6.49 -3.18
C LEU A 41 6.61 6.33 -2.70
N TYR A 42 6.19 7.22 -1.80
CA TYR A 42 4.85 7.28 -1.25
C TYR A 42 4.22 8.61 -1.63
N MET A 43 3.14 8.57 -2.42
CA MET A 43 2.41 9.75 -2.88
C MET A 43 1.02 9.80 -2.24
N ARG A 44 0.54 11.02 -1.98
CA ARG A 44 -0.75 11.30 -1.35
C ARG A 44 -1.54 12.35 -2.10
N GLY A 45 -2.83 12.42 -1.79
CA GLY A 45 -3.71 13.51 -2.16
C GLY A 45 -3.68 14.61 -1.11
N THR A 46 -4.74 15.42 -1.11
CA THR A 46 -4.91 16.56 -0.21
C THR A 46 -5.63 16.21 1.09
N ASP A 47 -6.19 15.00 1.22
CA ASP A 47 -6.84 14.53 2.45
C ASP A 47 -5.82 14.17 3.53
N SER A 48 -6.26 13.63 4.67
CA SER A 48 -5.38 13.31 5.80
C SER A 48 -4.63 11.98 5.68
N HIS A 49 -4.90 11.14 4.67
CA HIS A 49 -4.24 9.84 4.56
C HIS A 49 -2.74 10.01 4.32
N HIS A 50 -1.93 9.11 4.89
CA HIS A 50 -0.48 9.18 4.72
C HIS A 50 -0.10 9.05 3.25
N HIS A 51 -0.65 8.08 2.55
CA HIS A 51 -0.41 7.85 1.13
C HIS A 51 -1.60 7.13 0.50
N LEU A 52 -1.77 7.34 -0.80
CA LEU A 52 -2.77 6.67 -1.63
C LEU A 52 -2.15 5.97 -2.84
N HIS A 53 -0.83 6.05 -2.99
CA HIS A 53 -0.06 5.40 -4.05
C HIS A 53 1.34 5.04 -3.56
N VAL A 54 1.77 3.80 -3.79
CA VAL A 54 3.13 3.35 -3.46
C VAL A 54 3.83 2.83 -4.71
N THR A 55 5.00 3.39 -4.99
CA THR A 55 5.91 2.89 -6.02
C THR A 55 7.15 2.31 -5.36
N GLN A 56 7.50 1.07 -5.67
CA GLN A 56 8.73 0.42 -5.25
C GLN A 56 9.74 0.40 -6.39
N LYS A 57 11.02 0.64 -6.08
CA LYS A 57 12.09 0.60 -7.08
C LYS A 57 12.39 -0.84 -7.48
N ALA A 58 12.05 -1.23 -8.71
CA ALA A 58 12.32 -2.56 -9.26
C ALA A 58 12.14 -2.57 -10.80
N GLY A 59 11.36 -3.51 -11.35
CA GLY A 59 11.01 -3.52 -12.77
C GLY A 59 9.79 -2.64 -13.05
N THR A 60 8.97 -3.06 -14.01
CA THR A 60 7.68 -2.43 -14.29
C THR A 60 6.58 -3.45 -14.05
N LYS A 61 5.92 -3.38 -12.90
CA LYS A 61 4.95 -4.40 -12.49
C LYS A 61 3.90 -3.84 -11.55
N PHE A 62 2.64 -4.20 -11.77
CA PHE A 62 1.61 -4.02 -10.75
C PHE A 62 1.74 -5.13 -9.69
N ILE A 63 1.94 -4.75 -8.43
CA ILE A 63 2.09 -5.71 -7.32
C ILE A 63 0.71 -6.11 -6.80
N GLY A 64 -0.16 -5.13 -6.54
CA GLY A 64 -1.48 -5.40 -6.00
C GLY A 64 -2.10 -4.18 -5.33
N PHE A 65 -3.28 -4.39 -4.74
CA PHE A 65 -4.00 -3.39 -3.99
C PHE A 65 -3.91 -3.65 -2.48
N ALA A 66 -3.89 -2.58 -1.71
CA ALA A 66 -4.13 -2.59 -0.28
C ALA A 66 -5.56 -2.09 0.01
N TYR A 67 -6.17 -2.70 1.03
CA TYR A 67 -7.49 -2.33 1.52
C TYR A 67 -7.40 -2.16 3.04
N HIS A 68 -8.15 -1.20 3.58
CA HIS A 68 -8.29 -1.06 5.01
C HIS A 68 -9.27 -2.13 5.53
N ALA A 69 -8.80 -2.94 6.49
CA ALA A 69 -9.68 -3.70 7.37
C ALA A 69 -10.37 -2.72 8.34
N ALA A 70 -11.59 -3.04 8.80
CA ALA A 70 -12.30 -2.20 9.74
C ALA A 70 -11.61 -2.17 11.13
N ASP A 71 -11.00 -3.29 11.51
CA ASP A 71 -10.32 -3.47 12.78
C ASP A 71 -9.26 -4.58 12.72
N GLU A 72 -8.55 -4.80 13.83
CA GLU A 72 -7.53 -5.84 13.94
C GLU A 72 -8.13 -7.26 13.96
N ASP A 73 -9.40 -7.44 14.34
CA ASP A 73 -10.03 -8.76 14.33
C ASP A 73 -10.30 -9.24 12.90
N ASP A 74 -10.58 -8.33 11.97
CA ASP A 74 -10.61 -8.61 10.54
C ASP A 74 -9.24 -9.07 10.02
N LEU A 75 -8.13 -8.47 10.47
CA LEU A 75 -6.79 -8.98 10.16
C LEU A 75 -6.57 -10.40 10.71
N LYS A 76 -7.04 -10.69 11.93
CA LYS A 76 -6.97 -12.04 12.52
C LYS A 76 -7.80 -13.06 11.74
N ARG A 77 -8.93 -12.64 11.13
CA ARG A 77 -9.73 -13.50 10.24
C ARG A 77 -8.99 -13.77 8.94
N LEU A 78 -8.43 -12.74 8.30
CA LEU A 78 -7.65 -12.87 7.07
C LEU A 78 -6.41 -13.75 7.24
N ALA A 79 -5.68 -13.62 8.36
CA ALA A 79 -4.48 -14.41 8.64
C ALA A 79 -4.72 -15.92 8.77
N LYS A 80 -5.99 -16.35 8.90
CA LYS A 80 -6.36 -17.78 8.95
C LYS A 80 -6.68 -18.37 7.57
N LEU A 81 -6.72 -17.55 6.53
CA LEU A 81 -7.00 -18.03 5.17
C LEU A 81 -5.81 -18.85 4.65
N PRO A 82 -6.06 -19.90 3.85
CA PRO A 82 -4.99 -20.63 3.17
C PRO A 82 -4.14 -19.69 2.32
N GLY A 83 -2.81 -19.73 2.49
CA GLY A 83 -1.87 -18.89 1.72
C GLY A 83 -1.76 -17.44 2.21
N ALA A 84 -2.51 -17.04 3.24
CA ALA A 84 -2.32 -15.74 3.87
C ALA A 84 -1.04 -15.71 4.72
N SER A 85 -0.42 -14.55 4.81
CA SER A 85 0.60 -14.30 5.83
C SER A 85 -0.02 -14.27 7.23
N GLY A 86 0.82 -14.33 8.26
CA GLY A 86 0.43 -13.85 9.58
C GLY A 86 0.15 -12.34 9.59
N ILE A 87 -0.27 -11.81 10.74
CA ILE A 87 -0.32 -10.35 10.95
C ILE A 87 1.11 -9.83 11.11
N GLU A 88 1.49 -8.93 10.21
CA GLU A 88 2.81 -8.32 10.17
C GLU A 88 2.74 -6.86 10.63
N ALA A 89 3.75 -6.41 11.38
CA ALA A 89 3.98 -4.97 11.56
C ALA A 89 4.53 -4.36 10.26
N VAL A 90 3.99 -3.22 9.85
CA VAL A 90 4.45 -2.49 8.67
C VAL A 90 5.60 -1.58 9.08
N ASN A 91 6.83 -2.00 8.76
CA ASN A 91 8.06 -1.24 8.98
C ASN A 91 8.37 -0.31 7.79
N GLU A 92 7.32 0.29 7.23
CA GLU A 92 7.37 1.19 6.09
C GLU A 92 6.63 2.49 6.45
N PRO A 93 6.92 3.62 5.79
CA PRO A 93 6.15 4.86 5.92
C PRO A 93 4.63 4.64 5.91
N GLY A 94 3.93 5.32 6.82
CA GLY A 94 2.50 5.10 7.10
C GLY A 94 2.21 4.06 8.19
N GLY A 95 3.15 3.14 8.46
CA GLY A 95 3.07 2.20 9.58
C GLY A 95 1.84 1.29 9.59
N GLY A 96 1.49 0.79 10.78
CA GLY A 96 0.32 -0.05 11.01
C GLY A 96 0.62 -1.56 10.97
N LYS A 97 -0.43 -2.36 10.73
CA LYS A 97 -0.37 -3.82 10.63
C LYS A 97 -1.02 -4.28 9.32
N ARG A 98 -0.52 -5.36 8.74
CA ARG A 98 -1.08 -5.93 7.50
C ARG A 98 -1.13 -7.45 7.50
N VAL A 99 -1.95 -7.99 6.63
CA VAL A 99 -1.92 -9.37 6.15
C VAL A 99 -1.77 -9.32 4.63
N ARG A 100 -0.93 -10.19 4.07
CA ARG A 100 -0.79 -10.37 2.62
C ARG A 100 -1.55 -11.62 2.19
N LEU A 101 -2.26 -11.51 1.08
CA LEU A 101 -2.97 -12.61 0.43
C LEU A 101 -2.27 -12.93 -0.89
N THR A 102 -2.21 -14.21 -1.24
CA THR A 102 -1.60 -14.72 -2.49
C THR A 102 -2.65 -15.21 -3.47
#